data_AF-A0A2E2L3L8-F1
#
_entry.id   AF-A0A2E2L3L8-F1
#
_cell.length_a   1.000
_cell.length_b   1.000
_cell.length_c   1.000
_cell.angle_alpha   90.00
_cell.angle_beta   90.00
_cell.angle_gamma   90.00
#
_symmetry.space_group_name_H-M   'P 1'
#
loop_
_entity.id
_entity.type
_entity.pdbx_description
1 polymer ?
#
loop_
_entity_poly.entity_id
_entity_poly.type
_entity_poly.pdbx_seq_one_letter_code
_entity_poly.pdbx_strand_id
1 'polypeptide(L)'
;MSDDWGDEEPGIEAQPFELDERDEPGAELPEREPDRLFGVDIADVANALAAPAIRAVVQKAITGAVKDAVQAEVDEALDPSVIEELQAQAATAARRAVTAAMDALDEEPADEEPTLYYGSVDEFVREYLVKNYRRRVDGQRTVWAADWWNYPEATIRLDALWRAWEHLRLDPTTGMSVWYRDHAEHHMSVLLDPSGPFAAAGEGKNRENVNEKGAELPYTAPPEGLYPDLR
;
A
#
# COMPACT_ATOMS: atom_id res chain seq x y z
N MET A 1 35.03 18.62 -9.67
CA MET A 1 34.84 17.90 -8.39
C MET A 1 36.14 17.14 -8.18
N SER A 2 36.90 17.53 -7.15
CA SER A 2 38.26 17.06 -6.91
C SER A 2 38.19 15.79 -6.07
N ASP A 3 38.83 14.72 -6.54
CA ASP A 3 39.14 13.54 -5.76
C ASP A 3 40.26 13.89 -4.77
N ASP A 4 39.96 13.76 -3.47
CA ASP A 4 40.88 13.97 -2.35
C ASP A 4 40.58 12.90 -1.30
N TRP A 5 41.11 11.70 -1.51
CA TRP A 5 41.16 10.64 -0.51
C TRP A 5 42.62 10.51 -0.07
N GLY A 6 42.96 11.19 1.02
CA GLY A 6 44.27 11.12 1.66
C GLY A 6 44.48 9.77 2.31
N ASP A 7 45.38 8.97 1.73
CA ASP A 7 46.05 7.84 2.37
C ASP A 7 47.09 8.38 3.35
N GLU A 8 46.86 8.24 4.66
CA GLU A 8 47.91 8.23 5.71
C GLU A 8 47.26 7.95 7.10
N GLU A 9 46.90 6.69 7.38
CA GLU A 9 46.72 6.25 8.77
C GLU A 9 48.02 5.60 9.29
N PRO A 10 48.63 6.10 10.39
CA PRO A 10 49.85 5.52 10.95
C PRO A 10 49.56 4.18 11.63
N GLY A 11 50.27 3.13 11.20
CA GLY A 11 50.16 1.79 11.77
C GLY A 11 50.47 1.73 13.27
N ILE A 12 49.64 0.99 14.01
CA ILE A 12 49.79 0.77 15.46
C ILE A 12 50.99 -0.17 15.70
N GLU A 13 52.11 0.35 16.19
CA GLU A 13 53.21 -0.45 16.74
C GLU A 13 52.82 -0.98 18.13
N ALA A 14 52.78 -2.31 18.29
CA ALA A 14 52.53 -2.95 19.57
C ALA A 14 53.75 -2.83 20.49
N GLN A 15 53.56 -2.22 21.67
CA GLN A 15 54.56 -2.20 22.75
C GLN A 15 54.78 -3.62 23.32
N PRO A 16 56.00 -4.00 23.77
CA PRO A 16 56.25 -5.32 24.36
C PRO A 16 55.54 -5.50 25.70
N PHE A 17 55.07 -6.71 25.97
CA PHE A 17 54.42 -7.10 27.23
C PHE A 17 55.43 -7.23 28.37
N GLU A 18 55.17 -6.61 29.53
CA GLU A 18 55.88 -6.92 30.77
C GLU A 18 55.18 -8.10 31.47
N LEU A 19 55.96 -9.11 31.86
CA LEU A 19 55.49 -10.28 32.61
C LEU A 19 55.20 -9.89 34.07
N ASP A 20 54.03 -10.26 34.58
CA ASP A 20 53.66 -10.14 36.00
C ASP A 20 54.59 -11.03 36.85
N GLU A 21 55.08 -10.51 37.99
CA GLU A 21 56.05 -11.14 38.91
C GLU A 21 55.58 -12.49 39.51
N ARG A 22 54.41 -12.99 39.09
CA ARG A 22 53.82 -14.28 39.50
C ARG A 22 54.22 -15.48 38.62
N ASP A 23 54.90 -15.24 37.50
CA ASP A 23 55.38 -16.31 36.58
C ASP A 23 56.87 -16.66 36.78
N GLU A 24 57.36 -16.64 38.02
CA GLU A 24 58.71 -17.13 38.32
C GLU A 24 58.76 -18.68 38.28
N PRO A 25 59.69 -19.29 37.52
CA PRO A 25 59.78 -20.75 37.39
C PRO A 25 60.35 -21.37 38.66
N GLY A 26 59.47 -21.86 39.54
CA GLY A 26 59.86 -22.57 40.77
C GLY A 26 58.82 -22.62 41.89
N ALA A 27 57.65 -22.00 41.75
CA ALA A 27 56.59 -22.08 42.75
C ALA A 27 56.03 -23.52 42.86
N GLU A 28 56.09 -24.11 44.05
CA GLU A 28 55.46 -25.41 44.35
C GLU A 28 53.95 -25.33 44.10
N LEU A 29 53.48 -26.06 43.09
CA LEU A 29 52.05 -26.22 42.82
C LEU A 29 51.43 -27.09 43.92
N PRO A 30 50.30 -26.68 44.52
CA PRO A 30 49.66 -27.47 45.58
C PRO A 30 49.25 -28.85 45.05
N GLU A 31 49.44 -29.90 45.87
CA GLU A 31 49.05 -31.28 45.53
C GLU A 31 47.55 -31.34 45.20
N ARG A 32 47.23 -31.98 44.07
CA ARG A 32 45.85 -32.14 43.60
C ARG A 32 45.11 -33.11 44.53
N GLU A 33 44.09 -32.62 45.23
CA GLU A 33 43.20 -33.47 46.01
C GLU A 33 42.45 -34.47 45.08
N PRO A 34 42.51 -35.79 45.35
CA PRO A 34 42.06 -36.82 44.41
C PRO A 34 40.57 -36.77 44.06
N ASP A 35 39.74 -36.23 44.95
CA ASP A 35 38.28 -36.14 44.79
C ASP A 35 37.80 -34.78 44.25
N ARG A 36 38.73 -33.87 43.94
CA ARG A 36 38.45 -32.54 43.39
C ARG A 36 39.15 -32.32 42.05
N LEU A 37 38.38 -32.22 40.99
CA LEU A 37 38.89 -31.85 39.66
C LEU A 37 38.69 -30.34 39.47
N PHE A 38 39.78 -29.59 39.27
CA PHE A 38 39.76 -28.12 39.13
C PHE A 38 39.12 -27.37 40.31
N GLY A 39 39.32 -27.86 41.54
CA GLY A 39 38.76 -27.25 42.75
C GLY A 39 37.25 -27.48 42.93
N VAL A 40 36.64 -28.33 42.10
CA VAL A 40 35.22 -28.68 42.17
C VAL A 40 35.07 -30.13 42.65
N ASP A 41 34.21 -30.34 43.64
CA ASP A 41 33.87 -31.67 44.17
C ASP A 41 33.04 -32.44 43.14
N ILE A 42 33.57 -33.58 42.70
CA ILE A 42 32.98 -34.38 41.62
C ILE A 42 31.64 -34.99 42.07
N ALA A 43 31.48 -35.33 43.35
CA ALA A 43 30.24 -35.87 43.90
C ALA A 43 29.14 -34.80 43.96
N ASP A 44 29.49 -33.55 44.27
CA ASP A 44 28.56 -32.43 44.22
C ASP A 44 28.11 -32.12 42.78
N VAL A 45 29.03 -32.18 41.81
CA VAL A 45 28.68 -32.04 40.39
C VAL A 45 27.77 -33.17 39.93
N ALA A 46 28.07 -34.42 40.33
CA ALA A 46 27.24 -35.57 39.99
C ALA A 46 25.83 -35.44 40.58
N ASN A 47 25.69 -34.97 41.83
CA ASN A 47 24.39 -34.70 42.46
C ASN A 47 23.67 -33.51 41.81
N ALA A 48 24.38 -32.43 41.48
CA ALA A 48 23.84 -31.26 40.81
C ALA A 48 23.33 -31.57 39.39
N LEU A 49 23.92 -32.56 38.71
CA LEU A 49 23.50 -33.05 37.40
C LEU A 49 22.42 -34.14 37.48
N ALA A 50 22.43 -34.96 38.53
CA ALA A 50 21.44 -36.02 38.73
C ALA A 50 20.04 -35.46 39.05
N ALA A 51 19.94 -34.44 39.91
CA ALA A 51 18.65 -33.88 40.31
C ALA A 51 17.82 -33.28 39.15
N PRO A 52 18.39 -32.50 38.20
CA PRO A 52 17.68 -32.03 37.01
C PRO A 52 17.28 -33.18 36.08
N ALA A 53 18.13 -34.18 35.89
CA ALA A 53 17.83 -35.32 35.03
C ALA A 53 16.66 -36.16 35.60
N ILE A 54 16.66 -36.42 36.90
CA ILE A 54 15.56 -37.12 37.59
C ILE A 54 14.28 -36.30 37.49
N ARG A 55 14.33 -34.99 37.72
CA ARG A 55 13.17 -34.09 37.59
C ARG A 55 12.57 -34.13 36.19
N ALA A 56 13.41 -34.10 35.16
CA ALA A 56 12.95 -34.14 33.77
C ALA A 56 12.25 -35.47 33.44
N VAL A 57 12.78 -36.60 33.92
CA VAL A 57 12.17 -37.92 33.73
C VAL A 57 10.83 -38.02 34.48
N VAL A 58 10.76 -37.54 35.72
CA VAL A 58 9.53 -37.52 36.53
C VAL A 58 8.49 -36.62 35.88
N GLN A 59 8.87 -35.43 35.43
CA GLN A 59 7.96 -34.50 34.76
C GLN A 59 7.43 -35.08 33.45
N LYS A 60 8.28 -35.74 32.65
CA LYS A 60 7.86 -36.45 31.43
C LYS A 60 6.88 -37.60 31.73
N ALA A 61 7.11 -38.37 32.79
CA ALA A 61 6.22 -39.44 33.21
C ALA A 61 4.87 -38.92 33.72
N ILE A 62 4.87 -37.84 34.51
CA ILE A 62 3.64 -37.17 34.98
C ILE A 62 2.85 -36.63 33.81
N THR A 63 3.49 -35.90 32.87
CA THR A 63 2.81 -35.37 31.69
C THR A 63 2.23 -36.48 30.81
N GLY A 64 2.95 -37.61 30.66
CA GLY A 64 2.44 -38.79 29.96
C GLY A 64 1.18 -39.36 30.63
N ALA A 65 1.24 -39.62 31.94
CA ALA A 65 0.11 -40.15 32.69
C ALA A 65 -1.10 -39.19 32.70
N VAL A 66 -0.87 -37.88 32.81
CA VAL A 66 -1.93 -36.86 32.71
C VAL A 66 -2.55 -36.86 31.32
N LYS A 67 -1.74 -36.94 30.26
CA LYS A 67 -2.24 -37.03 28.89
C LYS A 67 -3.10 -38.28 28.68
N ASP A 68 -2.65 -39.43 29.18
CA ASP A 68 -3.36 -40.70 29.01
C ASP A 68 -4.67 -40.71 29.81
N ALA A 69 -4.68 -40.16 31.03
CA ALA A 69 -5.89 -40.01 31.84
C ALA A 69 -6.89 -39.04 31.20
N VAL A 70 -6.42 -37.88 30.69
CA VAL A 70 -7.27 -36.94 29.95
C VAL A 70 -7.81 -37.59 28.68
N GLN A 71 -7.01 -38.38 27.96
CA GLN A 71 -7.45 -39.06 26.74
C GLN A 71 -8.53 -40.11 27.03
N ALA A 72 -8.39 -40.90 28.09
CA ALA A 72 -9.38 -41.90 28.47
C ALA A 72 -10.74 -41.27 28.84
N GLU A 73 -10.72 -40.18 29.61
CA GLU A 73 -11.93 -39.43 29.96
C GLU A 73 -12.54 -38.74 28.73
N VAL A 74 -11.72 -38.23 27.83
CA VAL A 74 -12.16 -37.65 26.55
C VAL A 74 -12.80 -38.71 25.66
N ASP A 75 -12.25 -39.93 25.59
CA ASP A 75 -12.80 -41.04 24.81
C ASP A 75 -14.11 -41.58 25.40
N GLU A 76 -14.27 -41.57 26.73
CA GLU A 76 -15.52 -41.94 27.42
C GLU A 76 -16.61 -40.86 27.25
N ALA A 77 -16.22 -39.58 27.29
CA ALA A 77 -17.14 -38.46 27.09
C ALA A 77 -17.53 -38.24 25.62
N LEU A 78 -16.70 -38.67 24.66
CA LEU A 78 -16.93 -38.59 23.22
C LEU A 78 -17.46 -39.92 22.65
N ASP A 79 -18.56 -40.43 23.20
CA ASP A 79 -19.32 -41.52 22.55
C ASP A 79 -19.69 -41.11 21.11
N PRO A 80 -19.65 -42.02 20.11
CA PRO A 80 -20.10 -41.77 18.74
C PRO A 80 -21.37 -40.93 18.59
N SER A 81 -22.33 -41.07 19.50
CA SER A 81 -23.57 -40.26 19.52
C SER A 81 -23.32 -38.78 19.81
N VAL A 82 -22.43 -38.46 20.76
CA VAL A 82 -22.02 -37.10 21.11
C VAL A 82 -21.19 -36.46 19.99
N ILE A 83 -20.36 -37.27 19.31
CA ILE A 83 -19.61 -36.83 18.12
C ILE A 83 -20.58 -36.46 16.99
N GLU A 84 -21.59 -37.30 16.72
CA GLU A 84 -22.59 -37.04 15.69
C GLU A 84 -23.42 -35.79 16.01
N GLU A 85 -23.79 -35.59 17.27
CA GLU A 85 -24.50 -34.39 17.72
C GLU A 85 -23.63 -33.13 17.61
N LEU A 86 -22.37 -33.17 18.02
CA LEU A 86 -21.40 -32.09 17.84
C LEU A 86 -21.18 -31.76 16.36
N GLN A 87 -21.09 -32.77 15.49
CA GLN A 87 -20.98 -32.58 14.05
C GLN A 87 -22.25 -31.94 13.46
N ALA A 88 -23.45 -32.34 13.90
CA ALA A 88 -24.71 -31.74 13.47
C ALA A 88 -24.84 -30.28 13.94
N GLN A 89 -24.45 -29.98 15.18
CA GLN A 89 -24.40 -28.64 15.73
C GLN A 89 -23.36 -27.77 15.00
N ALA A 90 -22.16 -28.30 14.75
CA ALA A 90 -21.12 -27.61 13.99
C ALA A 90 -21.55 -27.33 12.54
N ALA A 91 -22.21 -28.28 11.87
CA ALA A 91 -22.76 -28.07 10.53
C ALA A 91 -23.83 -26.98 10.52
N THR A 92 -24.66 -26.89 11.57
CA THR A 92 -25.69 -25.86 11.71
C THR A 92 -25.07 -24.48 11.99
N ALA A 93 -24.07 -24.42 12.86
CA ALA A 93 -23.30 -23.21 13.15
C ALA A 93 -22.53 -22.73 11.91
N ALA A 94 -21.91 -23.63 11.16
CA ALA A 94 -21.22 -23.32 9.91
C ALA A 94 -22.18 -22.77 8.85
N ARG A 95 -23.37 -23.36 8.68
CA ARG A 95 -24.41 -22.82 7.77
C ARG A 95 -24.81 -21.41 8.18
N ARG A 96 -25.07 -21.17 9.46
CA ARG A 96 -25.38 -19.81 9.97
C ARG A 96 -24.26 -18.82 9.75
N ALA A 97 -23.02 -19.22 10.02
CA ALA A 97 -21.86 -18.36 9.82
C ALA A 97 -21.67 -18.02 8.33
N VAL A 98 -21.88 -18.99 7.44
CA VAL A 98 -21.88 -18.75 5.98
C VAL A 98 -23.01 -17.82 5.58
N THR A 99 -24.24 -18.05 6.03
CA THR A 99 -25.37 -17.15 5.73
C THR A 99 -25.11 -15.74 6.24
N ALA A 100 -24.68 -15.57 7.49
CA ALA A 100 -24.35 -14.26 8.04
C ALA A 100 -23.18 -13.58 7.31
N ALA A 101 -22.19 -14.35 6.85
CA ALA A 101 -21.10 -13.81 6.03
C ALA A 101 -21.58 -13.42 4.63
N MET A 102 -22.54 -14.15 4.04
CA MET A 102 -23.15 -13.75 2.77
C MET A 102 -24.03 -12.51 2.93
N ASP A 103 -24.85 -12.44 3.99
CA ASP A 103 -25.67 -11.27 4.31
C ASP A 103 -24.78 -10.03 4.54
N ALA A 104 -23.64 -10.18 5.21
CA ALA A 104 -22.68 -9.09 5.42
C ALA A 104 -21.95 -8.63 4.14
N LEU A 105 -21.87 -9.49 3.12
CA LEU A 105 -21.35 -9.10 1.79
C LEU A 105 -22.42 -8.41 0.95
N ASP A 106 -23.69 -8.71 1.17
CA ASP A 106 -24.82 -8.04 0.52
C ASP A 106 -25.16 -6.70 1.22
N GLU A 107 -24.82 -6.54 2.51
CA GLU A 107 -24.86 -5.29 3.27
C GLU A 107 -23.55 -4.47 3.13
N GLU A 108 -23.00 -4.33 1.92
CA GLU A 108 -22.25 -3.09 1.68
C GLU A 108 -23.24 -1.93 1.84
N PRO A 109 -22.90 -0.86 2.58
CA PRO A 109 -23.73 0.33 2.53
C PRO A 109 -23.87 0.67 1.05
N ALA A 110 -25.12 0.79 0.57
CA ALA A 110 -25.36 1.32 -0.75
C ALA A 110 -24.72 2.71 -0.75
N ASP A 111 -23.47 2.80 -1.21
CA ASP A 111 -22.81 4.05 -1.50
C ASP A 111 -23.73 4.69 -2.52
N GLU A 112 -24.52 5.67 -2.08
CA GLU A 112 -25.31 6.51 -2.96
C GLU A 112 -24.33 7.00 -4.03
N GLU A 113 -24.49 6.51 -5.26
CA GLU A 113 -23.58 6.85 -6.35
C GLU A 113 -23.44 8.37 -6.36
N PRO A 114 -22.22 8.90 -6.19
CA PRO A 114 -22.05 10.32 -5.99
C PRO A 114 -22.66 11.07 -7.18
N THR A 115 -23.66 11.90 -6.87
CA THR A 115 -24.33 12.74 -7.88
C THR A 115 -23.29 13.56 -8.63
N LEU A 116 -23.46 13.66 -9.96
CA LEU A 116 -22.55 14.43 -10.80
C LEU A 116 -22.58 15.90 -10.34
N TYR A 117 -21.45 16.58 -10.37
CA TYR A 117 -21.41 18.00 -10.01
C TYR A 117 -21.80 18.87 -11.20
N TYR A 118 -21.24 18.57 -12.37
CA TYR A 118 -21.72 19.11 -13.64
C TYR A 118 -22.69 18.13 -14.29
N GLY A 119 -23.77 18.66 -14.87
CA GLY A 119 -24.81 17.90 -15.54
C GLY A 119 -24.39 17.32 -16.87
N SER A 120 -23.42 17.92 -17.54
CA SER A 120 -22.99 17.49 -18.86
C SER A 120 -21.55 17.90 -19.14
N VAL A 121 -20.95 17.30 -20.17
CA VAL A 121 -19.64 17.73 -20.69
C VAL A 121 -19.64 19.20 -21.12
N ASP A 122 -20.76 19.72 -21.64
CA ASP A 122 -20.88 21.14 -21.97
C ASP A 122 -20.78 22.02 -20.72
N GLU A 123 -21.53 21.69 -19.67
CA GLU A 123 -21.48 22.45 -18.42
C GLU A 123 -20.07 22.40 -17.81
N PHE A 124 -19.42 21.24 -17.82
CA PHE A 124 -18.03 21.10 -17.39
C PHE A 124 -17.07 21.96 -18.22
N VAL A 125 -17.18 21.94 -19.55
CA VAL A 125 -16.32 22.74 -20.42
C VAL A 125 -16.54 24.23 -20.17
N ARG A 126 -17.78 24.70 -20.20
CA ARG A 126 -18.18 26.10 -20.03
C ARG A 126 -17.85 26.66 -18.65
N GLU A 127 -18.13 25.90 -17.59
CA GLU A 127 -18.02 26.40 -16.22
C GLU A 127 -16.67 26.12 -15.57
N TYR A 128 -15.96 25.08 -16.00
CA TYR A 128 -14.68 24.69 -15.42
C TYR A 128 -13.53 24.83 -16.42
N LEU A 129 -13.55 24.06 -17.51
CA LEU A 129 -12.36 23.87 -18.33
C LEU A 129 -11.88 25.19 -18.96
N VAL A 130 -12.78 25.92 -19.62
CA VAL A 130 -12.42 27.17 -20.33
C VAL A 130 -11.96 28.28 -19.39
N LYS A 131 -12.44 28.27 -18.15
CA LYS A 131 -12.06 29.25 -17.12
C LYS A 131 -10.70 28.97 -16.49
N ASN A 132 -10.36 27.68 -16.34
CA ASN A 132 -9.12 27.23 -15.73
C ASN A 132 -7.94 27.16 -16.70
N TYR A 133 -8.16 26.81 -17.98
CA TYR A 133 -7.10 26.72 -18.98
C TYR A 133 -6.77 28.07 -19.63
N ARG A 134 -6.05 28.93 -18.90
CA ARG A 134 -5.73 30.31 -19.34
C ARG A 134 -4.52 30.43 -20.28
N ARG A 135 -4.25 29.39 -21.06
CA ARG A 135 -3.16 29.39 -22.06
C ARG A 135 -3.56 30.28 -23.23
N ARG A 136 -2.57 30.93 -23.84
CA ARG A 136 -2.80 31.71 -25.06
C ARG A 136 -2.99 30.77 -26.24
N VAL A 137 -4.08 30.96 -26.98
CA VAL A 137 -4.39 30.29 -28.23
C VAL A 137 -4.30 31.34 -29.35
N ASP A 138 -3.38 31.12 -30.28
CA ASP A 138 -3.11 32.04 -31.39
C ASP A 138 -3.56 31.49 -32.75
N GLY A 139 -4.08 30.26 -32.78
CA GLY A 139 -4.53 29.58 -34.00
C GLY A 139 -3.37 29.06 -34.86
N GLN A 140 -2.11 29.20 -34.43
CA GLN A 140 -0.94 28.77 -35.20
C GLN A 140 -0.08 27.76 -34.45
N ARG A 141 0.40 28.13 -33.25
CA ARG A 141 1.23 27.27 -32.41
C ARG A 141 0.40 26.51 -31.39
N THR A 142 -0.74 27.07 -31.06
CA THR A 142 -1.71 26.50 -30.13
C THR A 142 -3.07 26.79 -30.72
N VAL A 143 -3.85 25.73 -30.94
CA VAL A 143 -5.17 25.81 -31.57
C VAL A 143 -6.26 25.47 -30.55
N TRP A 144 -7.46 25.98 -30.79
CA TRP A 144 -8.67 25.66 -30.05
C TRP A 144 -9.87 25.91 -30.96
N ALA A 145 -11.00 25.28 -30.68
CA ALA A 145 -12.26 25.57 -31.35
C ALA A 145 -13.29 26.02 -30.30
N ALA A 146 -13.82 27.23 -30.45
CA ALA A 146 -14.89 27.72 -29.58
C ALA A 146 -16.13 26.83 -29.67
N ASP A 147 -16.39 26.31 -30.86
CA ASP A 147 -17.43 25.35 -31.22
C ASP A 147 -16.91 23.90 -31.17
N TRP A 148 -16.16 23.54 -30.12
CA TRP A 148 -15.54 22.23 -29.93
C TRP A 148 -16.48 21.03 -30.18
N TRP A 149 -17.77 21.20 -29.94
CA TRP A 149 -18.83 20.20 -30.14
C TRP A 149 -19.02 19.80 -31.62
N ASN A 150 -18.50 20.58 -32.57
CA ASN A 150 -18.44 20.23 -33.99
C ASN A 150 -17.33 19.22 -34.33
N TYR A 151 -16.48 18.86 -33.38
CA TYR A 151 -15.31 18.00 -33.59
C TYR A 151 -15.49 16.68 -32.81
N PRO A 152 -15.88 15.57 -33.48
CA PRO A 152 -16.22 14.32 -32.78
C PRO A 152 -15.11 13.76 -31.89
N GLU A 153 -13.86 13.82 -32.34
CA GLU A 153 -12.72 13.37 -31.53
C GLU A 153 -12.54 14.27 -30.29
N ALA A 154 -12.72 15.59 -30.43
CA ALA A 154 -12.62 16.50 -29.31
C ALA A 154 -13.73 16.26 -28.29
N THR A 155 -14.97 16.05 -28.75
CA THR A 155 -16.11 15.72 -27.90
C THR A 155 -15.83 14.50 -27.02
N ILE A 156 -15.32 13.41 -27.59
CA ILE A 156 -15.01 12.19 -26.83
C ILE A 156 -13.88 12.43 -25.81
N ARG A 157 -12.85 13.20 -26.18
CA ARG A 157 -11.75 13.54 -25.27
C ARG A 157 -12.21 14.43 -24.11
N LEU A 158 -13.07 15.42 -24.39
CA LEU A 158 -13.63 16.31 -23.38
C LEU A 158 -14.60 15.59 -22.45
N ASP A 159 -15.39 14.64 -22.96
CA ASP A 159 -16.25 13.78 -22.14
C ASP A 159 -15.40 12.90 -21.21
N ALA A 160 -14.35 12.26 -21.73
CA ALA A 160 -13.42 11.50 -20.91
C ALA A 160 -12.75 12.34 -19.81
N LEU A 161 -12.39 13.60 -20.11
CA LEU A 161 -11.86 14.54 -19.13
C LEU A 161 -12.86 14.88 -18.04
N TRP A 162 -14.11 15.14 -18.42
CA TRP A 162 -15.20 15.42 -17.49
C TRP A 162 -15.46 14.22 -16.58
N ARG A 163 -15.58 13.01 -17.14
CA ARG A 163 -15.79 11.77 -16.37
C ARG A 163 -14.66 11.52 -15.37
N ALA A 164 -13.41 11.70 -15.80
CA ALA A 164 -12.26 11.60 -14.91
C ALA A 164 -12.29 12.67 -13.81
N TRP A 165 -12.73 13.89 -14.12
CA TRP A 165 -12.86 14.97 -13.14
C TRP A 165 -13.95 14.67 -12.09
N GLU A 166 -15.12 14.21 -12.51
CA GLU A 166 -16.23 13.83 -11.62
C GLU A 166 -15.83 12.72 -10.65
N HIS A 167 -15.06 11.75 -11.12
CA HIS A 167 -14.54 10.70 -10.25
C HIS A 167 -13.48 11.23 -9.29
N LEU A 168 -12.46 11.93 -9.80
CA LEU A 168 -11.30 12.33 -9.02
C LEU A 168 -11.56 13.51 -8.08
N ARG A 169 -12.57 14.35 -8.32
CA ARG A 169 -12.93 15.43 -7.38
C ARG A 169 -13.40 14.92 -6.01
N LEU A 170 -13.82 13.65 -5.94
CA LEU A 170 -14.28 13.01 -4.71
C LEU A 170 -13.11 12.66 -3.78
N ASP A 171 -11.89 12.58 -4.31
CA ASP A 171 -10.68 12.50 -3.49
C ASP A 171 -10.16 13.92 -3.16
N PRO A 172 -10.35 14.41 -1.93
CA PRO A 172 -9.87 15.74 -1.52
C PRO A 172 -8.35 15.79 -1.33
N THR A 173 -7.65 14.65 -1.32
CA THR A 173 -6.22 14.59 -1.02
C THR A 173 -5.39 14.80 -2.28
N THR A 174 -5.46 13.87 -3.22
CA THR A 174 -4.60 13.86 -4.41
C THR A 174 -5.36 13.91 -5.73
N GLY A 175 -6.69 13.75 -5.67
CA GLY A 175 -7.56 13.62 -6.82
C GLY A 175 -7.33 14.68 -7.89
N MET A 176 -7.26 15.96 -7.51
CA MET A 176 -6.99 17.02 -8.46
C MET A 176 -5.59 16.97 -9.08
N SER A 177 -4.57 16.57 -8.31
CA SER A 177 -3.21 16.40 -8.84
C SER A 177 -3.14 15.24 -9.83
N VAL A 178 -3.82 14.13 -9.52
CA VAL A 178 -3.93 12.96 -10.40
C VAL A 178 -4.70 13.34 -11.67
N TRP A 179 -5.81 14.06 -11.53
CA TRP A 179 -6.62 14.50 -12.67
C TRP A 179 -5.80 15.35 -13.64
N TYR A 180 -5.03 16.31 -13.14
CA TYR A 180 -4.17 17.11 -14.00
C TYR A 180 -3.08 16.27 -14.69
N ARG A 181 -2.34 15.48 -13.91
CA ARG A 181 -1.18 14.70 -14.39
C ARG A 181 -1.57 13.62 -15.40
N ASP A 182 -2.60 12.84 -15.09
CA ASP A 182 -2.91 11.60 -15.82
C ASP A 182 -3.97 11.80 -16.91
N HIS A 183 -4.81 12.83 -16.78
CA HIS A 183 -5.92 13.04 -17.72
C HIS A 183 -5.81 14.40 -18.42
N ALA A 184 -5.83 15.49 -17.65
CA ALA A 184 -5.96 16.84 -18.20
C ALA A 184 -4.79 17.21 -19.12
N GLU A 185 -3.54 17.06 -18.65
CA GLU A 185 -2.37 17.42 -19.46
C GLU A 185 -2.24 16.58 -20.74
N HIS A 186 -2.58 15.29 -20.67
CA HIS A 186 -2.54 14.41 -21.85
C HIS A 186 -3.57 14.86 -22.89
N HIS A 187 -4.85 14.94 -22.53
CA HIS A 187 -5.89 15.28 -23.49
C HIS A 187 -5.78 16.74 -23.97
N MET A 188 -5.43 17.67 -23.08
CA MET A 188 -5.27 19.08 -23.46
C MET A 188 -4.04 19.32 -24.31
N SER A 189 -2.95 18.55 -24.16
CA SER A 189 -1.81 18.69 -25.08
C SER A 189 -2.20 18.29 -26.51
N VAL A 190 -2.98 17.23 -26.68
CA VAL A 190 -3.50 16.79 -27.99
C VAL A 190 -4.52 17.78 -28.56
N LEU A 191 -5.46 18.27 -27.75
CA LEU A 191 -6.48 19.23 -28.21
C LEU A 191 -5.85 20.56 -28.65
N LEU A 192 -4.81 21.01 -27.95
CA LEU A 192 -4.12 22.26 -28.25
C LEU A 192 -3.07 22.14 -29.36
N ASP A 193 -2.80 20.92 -29.85
CA ASP A 193 -1.82 20.66 -30.90
C ASP A 193 -2.36 21.12 -32.27
N PRO A 194 -1.59 21.90 -33.06
CA PRO A 194 -2.01 22.35 -34.40
C PRO A 194 -2.30 21.24 -35.40
N SER A 195 -1.77 20.03 -35.18
CA SER A 195 -2.04 18.81 -35.94
C SER A 195 -3.08 17.90 -35.30
N GLY A 196 -3.64 18.32 -34.17
CA GLY A 196 -4.64 17.60 -33.40
C GLY A 196 -6.07 17.79 -33.93
N PRO A 197 -7.08 17.42 -33.12
CA PRO A 197 -8.49 17.44 -33.52
C PRO A 197 -9.00 18.80 -34.01
N PHE A 198 -8.41 19.89 -33.54
CA PHE A 198 -8.78 21.26 -33.91
C PHE A 198 -7.93 21.86 -35.03
N ALA A 199 -7.18 21.06 -35.80
CA ALA A 199 -6.33 21.56 -36.89
C ALA A 199 -7.10 22.49 -37.86
N ALA A 200 -8.32 22.08 -38.27
CA ALA A 200 -9.16 22.87 -39.17
C ALA A 200 -9.65 24.20 -38.56
N ALA A 201 -9.69 24.32 -37.22
CA ALA A 201 -10.09 25.55 -36.53
C ALA A 201 -9.01 26.64 -36.60
N GLY A 202 -7.74 26.25 -36.70
CA GLY A 202 -6.58 27.13 -36.79
C GLY A 202 -6.23 27.61 -38.20
N GLU A 203 -6.72 26.94 -39.24
CA GLU A 203 -6.42 27.27 -40.65
C GLU A 203 -7.14 28.55 -41.15
N GLY A 204 -8.03 29.14 -40.34
CA GLY A 204 -8.68 30.41 -40.62
C GLY A 204 -8.23 31.51 -39.65
N LYS A 205 -8.18 32.77 -40.09
CA LYS A 205 -8.03 33.96 -39.21
C LYS A 205 -9.28 34.18 -38.34
N ASN A 206 -9.79 33.13 -37.73
CA ASN A 206 -11.07 33.15 -37.07
C ASN A 206 -10.87 33.71 -35.67
N ARG A 207 -11.21 35.00 -35.50
CA ARG A 207 -11.02 35.72 -34.23
C ARG A 207 -11.79 35.09 -33.07
N GLU A 208 -12.78 34.24 -33.36
CA GLU A 208 -13.56 33.50 -32.38
C GLU A 208 -12.80 32.33 -31.73
N ASN A 209 -11.70 31.85 -32.33
CA ASN A 209 -10.93 30.71 -31.83
C ASN A 209 -9.62 31.09 -31.12
N VAL A 210 -9.38 32.39 -30.93
CA VAL A 210 -8.17 32.91 -30.31
C VAL A 210 -8.48 33.70 -29.06
N ASN A 211 -7.52 33.74 -28.12
CA ASN A 211 -7.63 34.55 -26.92
C ASN A 211 -6.34 35.33 -26.62
N GLU A 212 -6.46 36.30 -25.73
CA GLU A 212 -5.31 37.00 -25.17
C GLU A 212 -4.68 36.17 -24.04
N LYS A 213 -3.40 36.44 -23.75
CA LYS A 213 -2.69 35.73 -22.67
C LYS A 213 -3.41 35.93 -21.33
N GLY A 214 -3.79 34.83 -20.68
CA GLY A 214 -4.45 34.85 -19.38
C GLY A 214 -5.97 35.00 -19.45
N ALA A 215 -6.54 35.18 -20.64
CA ALA A 215 -7.99 35.13 -20.86
C ALA A 215 -8.50 33.69 -20.85
N GLU A 216 -9.82 33.54 -20.73
CA GLU A 216 -10.50 32.24 -20.84
C GLU A 216 -10.32 31.66 -22.25
N LEU A 217 -10.43 30.34 -22.37
CA LEU A 217 -10.50 29.73 -23.70
C LEU A 217 -11.78 30.19 -24.40
N PRO A 218 -11.73 30.41 -25.72
CA PRO A 218 -12.93 30.75 -26.46
C PRO A 218 -14.00 29.65 -26.35
N TYR A 219 -15.26 30.06 -26.30
CA TYR A 219 -16.39 29.15 -26.13
C TYR A 219 -17.61 29.66 -26.88
N THR A 220 -18.27 28.75 -27.59
CA THR A 220 -19.55 28.94 -28.25
C THR A 220 -20.51 27.88 -27.77
N ALA A 221 -21.67 28.28 -27.26
CA ALA A 221 -22.67 27.36 -26.74
C ALA A 221 -23.13 26.35 -27.81
N PRO A 222 -23.25 25.05 -27.46
CA PRO A 222 -23.78 24.04 -28.37
C PRO A 222 -25.27 24.28 -28.66
N PRO A 223 -25.80 23.69 -29.74
CA PRO A 223 -27.23 23.68 -30.01
C PRO A 223 -28.03 23.16 -28.81
N GLU A 224 -29.20 23.75 -28.58
CA GLU A 224 -30.07 23.37 -27.48
C GLU A 224 -30.42 21.87 -27.55
N GLY A 225 -30.30 21.19 -26.41
CA GLY A 225 -30.59 19.75 -26.29
C GLY A 225 -29.47 18.80 -26.73
N LEU A 226 -28.34 19.29 -27.25
CA LEU A 226 -27.23 18.42 -27.64
C LEU A 226 -26.59 17.71 -26.44
N TYR A 227 -26.50 18.39 -25.30
CA TYR A 227 -25.93 17.87 -24.05
C TYR A 227 -26.94 18.06 -22.90
N PRO A 228 -27.87 17.11 -22.69
CA PRO A 228 -28.83 17.19 -21.60
C PRO A 228 -28.15 17.07 -20.23
N ASP A 229 -28.78 17.60 -19.18
CA ASP A 229 -28.33 17.43 -17.79
C ASP A 229 -28.55 15.96 -17.36
N LEU A 230 -27.49 15.35 -16.84
CA LEU A 230 -27.40 13.94 -16.43
C LEU A 230 -27.35 13.76 -14.90
N ARG A 231 -27.50 14.82 -14.10
CA ARG A 231 -27.57 14.76 -12.64
C ARG A 231 -28.89 14.23 -12.10
#